data_AF-A0A0C2BN71-F1
#
_entry.id   AF-A0A0C2BN71-F1
#
_cell.length_a   1.000
_cell.length_b   1.000
_cell.length_c   1.000
_cell.angle_alpha   90.00
_cell.angle_beta   90.00
_cell.angle_gamma   90.00
#
_symmetry.space_group_name_H-M   'P 1'
#
loop_
_entity.id
_entity.type
_entity.pdbx_description
1 polymer ?
#
loop_
_entity_poly.entity_id
_entity_poly.type
_entity_poly.pdbx_seq_one_letter_code
_entity_poly.pdbx_strand_id
1 'polypeptide(L)'
;MGQQPRRLVDLAESATYSTADAEFLDYYRHQLDLLAQMCQEQQYLAIDPPPERKLLNISQQLPAELVLKCMSDARLPSEVRASFTRLMLHLHVVRGSPLSAIRHARLWADIPNEVKVQSYKTTSVEGYSDGGRARVGDQFATDVLNTVESYLDSLRHSHPSGPVLQKDAASVCTNKLTHEMVTLAKALAQFGYYTFDDLLTLTENLLNIVDTSPHSAQT
;
A
#
# COMPACT_ATOMS: atom_id res chain seq x y z
N MET A 1 5.53 -5.46 -36.33
CA MET A 1 4.46 -5.48 -35.30
C MET A 1 4.62 -4.21 -34.48
N GLY A 2 3.84 -3.18 -34.77
CA GLY A 2 3.97 -1.85 -34.17
C GLY A 2 2.61 -1.37 -33.67
N GLN A 3 2.03 -2.09 -32.71
CA GLN A 3 0.89 -1.55 -31.98
C GLN A 3 1.41 -0.45 -31.05
N GLN A 4 0.81 0.74 -31.13
CA GLN A 4 1.08 1.80 -30.17
C GLN A 4 0.75 1.31 -28.75
N PRO A 5 1.54 1.72 -27.74
CA PRO A 5 1.25 1.37 -26.36
C PRO A 5 -0.12 1.94 -25.97
N ARG A 6 -1.05 1.06 -25.62
CA ARG A 6 -2.38 1.39 -25.13
C ARG A 6 -2.32 1.64 -23.62
N ARG A 7 -3.11 2.59 -23.10
CA ARG A 7 -3.16 2.82 -21.65
C ARG A 7 -3.90 1.66 -20.98
N LEU A 8 -3.47 1.30 -19.77
CA LEU A 8 -4.08 0.21 -19.01
C LEU A 8 -5.56 0.48 -18.70
N VAL A 9 -5.93 1.74 -18.48
CA VAL A 9 -7.32 2.15 -18.25
C VAL A 9 -8.18 1.90 -19.49
N ASP A 10 -7.72 2.32 -20.67
CA ASP A 10 -8.46 2.10 -21.92
C ASP A 10 -8.66 0.61 -22.22
N LEU A 11 -7.69 -0.23 -21.82
CA LEU A 11 -7.80 -1.69 -21.92
C LEU A 11 -8.82 -2.24 -20.89
N ALA A 12 -8.79 -1.75 -19.66
CA ALA A 12 -9.73 -2.17 -18.63
C ALA A 12 -11.18 -1.79 -18.99
N GLU A 13 -11.39 -0.62 -19.59
CA GLU A 13 -12.69 -0.21 -20.09
C GLU A 13 -13.17 -1.14 -21.21
N SER A 14 -12.30 -1.52 -22.15
CA SER A 14 -12.69 -2.41 -23.24
C SER A 14 -12.85 -3.87 -22.86
N ALA A 15 -12.20 -4.31 -21.78
CA ALA A 15 -12.41 -5.65 -21.21
C ALA A 15 -13.87 -5.92 -20.81
N THR A 16 -14.69 -4.87 -20.62
CA THR A 16 -16.12 -5.02 -20.33
C THR A 16 -16.95 -5.56 -21.50
N TYR A 17 -16.48 -5.40 -22.74
CA TYR A 17 -17.18 -5.82 -23.96
C TYR A 17 -16.32 -6.66 -24.92
N SER A 18 -15.01 -6.76 -24.68
CA SER A 18 -14.05 -7.53 -25.49
C SER A 18 -13.46 -8.67 -24.67
N THR A 19 -13.73 -9.92 -25.08
CA THR A 19 -13.21 -11.12 -24.41
C THR A 19 -11.68 -11.20 -24.48
N ALA A 20 -11.08 -10.79 -25.61
CA ALA A 20 -9.64 -10.79 -25.77
C ALA A 20 -8.93 -9.79 -24.82
N ASP A 21 -9.53 -8.61 -24.63
CA ASP A 21 -8.98 -7.61 -23.69
C ASP A 21 -9.17 -8.06 -22.24
N ALA A 22 -10.27 -8.76 -21.93
CA ALA A 22 -10.50 -9.36 -20.61
C ALA A 22 -9.48 -10.46 -20.29
N GLU A 23 -9.19 -11.35 -21.24
CA GLU A 23 -8.16 -12.40 -21.10
C GLU A 23 -6.77 -11.79 -20.93
N PHE A 24 -6.45 -10.73 -21.70
CA PHE A 24 -5.17 -10.04 -21.54
C PHE A 24 -5.04 -9.37 -20.17
N LEU A 25 -6.12 -8.74 -19.68
CA LEU A 25 -6.12 -8.10 -18.37
C LEU A 25 -5.95 -9.13 -17.24
N ASP A 26 -6.58 -10.30 -17.37
CA ASP A 26 -6.44 -11.40 -16.42
C ASP A 26 -5.02 -11.98 -16.42
N TYR A 27 -4.43 -12.16 -17.60
CA TYR A 27 -3.02 -12.53 -17.75
C TYR A 27 -2.10 -11.51 -17.07
N TYR A 28 -2.33 -10.21 -17.31
CA TYR A 28 -1.55 -9.14 -16.72
C TYR A 28 -1.67 -9.09 -15.20
N ARG A 29 -2.88 -9.31 -14.66
CA ARG A 29 -3.11 -9.44 -13.21
C ARG A 29 -2.26 -10.57 -12.62
N HIS A 30 -2.26 -11.75 -13.25
CA HIS A 30 -1.43 -12.87 -12.83
C HIS A 30 0.07 -12.57 -12.92
N GLN A 31 0.51 -11.84 -13.94
CA GLN A 31 1.90 -11.39 -14.05
C GLN A 31 2.29 -10.46 -12.90
N LEU A 32 1.44 -9.49 -12.53
CA LEU A 32 1.68 -8.61 -11.39
C LEU A 32 1.77 -9.41 -10.07
N ASP A 33 0.87 -10.36 -9.87
CA ASP A 33 0.88 -11.23 -8.68
C ASP A 33 2.18 -12.06 -8.58
N LEU A 34 2.67 -12.58 -9.71
CA LEU A 34 3.95 -13.30 -9.77
C LEU A 34 5.13 -12.38 -9.41
N LEU A 35 5.17 -11.17 -9.98
CA LEU A 35 6.25 -10.21 -9.68
C LEU A 35 6.23 -9.81 -8.20
N ALA A 36 5.05 -9.62 -7.61
CA ALA A 36 4.91 -9.34 -6.19
C ALA A 36 5.43 -10.50 -5.33
N GLN A 37 5.12 -11.75 -5.69
CA GLN A 37 5.64 -12.94 -5.01
C GLN A 37 7.16 -13.08 -5.14
N MET A 38 7.73 -12.78 -6.31
CA MET A 38 9.18 -12.77 -6.51
C MET A 38 9.89 -11.75 -5.61
N CYS A 39 9.23 -10.65 -5.24
CA CYS A 39 9.76 -9.61 -4.37
C CYS A 39 9.48 -9.86 -2.87
N GLN A 40 8.69 -10.89 -2.54
CA GLN A 40 8.30 -11.20 -1.17
C GLN A 40 9.55 -11.48 -0.30
N GLU A 41 9.48 -11.21 1.01
CA GLU A 41 10.59 -11.43 1.94
C GLU A 41 11.90 -10.73 1.56
N GLN A 42 11.83 -9.61 0.83
CA GLN A 42 12.98 -8.78 0.46
C GLN A 42 13.99 -9.53 -0.43
N GLN A 43 13.51 -10.28 -1.41
CA GLN A 43 14.38 -10.92 -2.39
C GLN A 43 15.02 -9.87 -3.32
N TYR A 44 16.14 -9.27 -2.87
CA TYR A 44 16.83 -8.19 -3.58
C TYR A 44 17.32 -8.59 -4.98
N LEU A 45 17.50 -9.88 -5.25
CA LEU A 45 17.83 -10.36 -6.61
C LEU A 45 16.73 -10.10 -7.63
N ALA A 46 15.47 -10.01 -7.20
CA ALA A 46 14.34 -9.65 -8.06
C ALA A 46 14.08 -8.13 -8.00
N ILE A 47 14.16 -7.55 -6.80
CA ILE A 47 13.87 -6.12 -6.56
C ILE A 47 14.93 -5.23 -7.21
N ASP A 48 16.18 -5.38 -6.81
CA ASP A 48 17.34 -4.55 -7.19
C ASP A 48 18.60 -5.42 -7.35
N PRO A 49 18.68 -6.24 -8.42
CA PRO A 49 19.81 -7.12 -8.63
C PRO A 49 21.12 -6.35 -8.87
N PRO A 50 22.27 -6.91 -8.47
CA PRO A 50 23.56 -6.35 -8.83
C PRO A 50 23.74 -6.27 -10.35
N PRO A 51 24.28 -5.15 -10.88
CA PRO A 51 24.34 -4.87 -12.32
C PRO A 51 25.11 -5.95 -13.10
N GLU A 52 26.10 -6.58 -12.49
CA GLU A 52 26.88 -7.67 -13.08
C GLU A 52 26.04 -8.92 -13.41
N ARG A 53 24.90 -9.13 -12.75
CA ARG A 53 24.06 -10.32 -12.98
C ARG A 53 23.16 -10.21 -14.20
N LYS A 54 23.01 -9.01 -14.78
CA LYS A 54 22.15 -8.74 -15.96
C LYS A 54 20.73 -9.31 -15.82
N LEU A 55 20.20 -9.33 -14.59
CA LEU A 55 18.83 -9.73 -14.30
C LEU A 55 17.87 -8.58 -14.54
N LEU A 56 16.59 -8.90 -14.73
CA LEU A 56 15.53 -7.90 -14.78
C LEU A 56 15.42 -7.20 -13.43
N ASN A 57 15.70 -5.89 -13.39
CA ASN A 57 15.45 -5.08 -12.20
C ASN A 57 13.98 -4.66 -12.17
N ILE A 58 13.18 -5.30 -11.31
CA ILE A 58 11.73 -5.04 -11.24
C ILE A 58 11.45 -3.62 -10.74
N SER A 59 12.25 -3.09 -9.80
CA SER A 59 12.02 -1.75 -9.23
C SER A 59 12.19 -0.65 -10.28
N GLN A 60 13.12 -0.84 -11.22
CA GLN A 60 13.36 0.07 -12.35
C GLN A 60 12.28 -0.04 -13.43
N GLN A 61 11.78 -1.25 -13.70
CA GLN A 61 10.71 -1.45 -14.68
C GLN A 61 9.35 -0.97 -14.18
N LEU A 62 9.13 -1.05 -12.86
CA LEU A 62 7.90 -0.62 -12.19
C LEU A 62 8.23 0.41 -11.09
N PRO A 63 8.54 1.67 -11.47
CA PRO A 63 8.83 2.73 -10.51
C PRO A 63 7.67 2.96 -9.54
N ALA A 64 8.01 3.41 -8.33
CA ALA A 64 7.04 3.55 -7.26
C ALA A 64 5.89 4.51 -7.61
N GLU A 65 6.18 5.63 -8.28
CA GLU A 65 5.17 6.59 -8.78
C GLU A 65 4.17 5.94 -9.76
N LEU A 66 4.64 5.05 -10.64
CA LEU A 66 3.79 4.36 -11.60
C LEU A 66 2.87 3.36 -10.88
N VAL A 67 3.43 2.58 -9.96
CA VAL A 67 2.66 1.62 -9.15
C VAL A 67 1.61 2.36 -8.33
N LEU A 68 1.98 3.49 -7.71
CA LEU A 68 1.08 4.34 -6.93
C LEU A 68 -0.07 4.89 -7.79
N LYS A 69 0.24 5.36 -9.00
CA LYS A 69 -0.77 5.82 -9.95
C LYS A 69 -1.76 4.71 -10.31
N CYS A 70 -1.27 3.49 -10.54
CA CYS A 70 -2.12 2.36 -10.89
C CYS A 70 -2.97 1.85 -9.70
N MET A 71 -2.44 1.82 -8.48
CA MET A 71 -3.24 1.41 -7.31
C MET A 71 -4.31 2.45 -6.91
N SER A 72 -4.05 3.73 -7.17
CA SER A 72 -4.95 4.84 -6.83
C SER A 72 -6.04 5.11 -7.88
N ASP A 73 -5.83 4.74 -9.15
CA ASP A 73 -6.79 5.00 -10.23
C ASP A 73 -8.07 4.15 -10.10
N ALA A 74 -9.16 4.78 -9.68
CA ALA A 74 -10.45 4.13 -9.47
C ALA A 74 -11.12 3.63 -10.76
N ARG A 75 -10.61 4.00 -11.95
CA ARG A 75 -11.10 3.47 -13.23
C ARG A 75 -10.60 2.05 -13.51
N LEU A 76 -9.58 1.59 -12.78
CA LEU A 76 -9.09 0.22 -12.88
C LEU A 76 -9.90 -0.74 -11.99
N PRO A 77 -10.12 -1.99 -12.41
CA PRO A 77 -10.84 -2.99 -11.61
C PRO A 77 -10.17 -3.22 -10.26
N SER A 78 -10.99 -3.48 -9.22
CA SER A 78 -10.51 -3.67 -7.85
C SER A 78 -9.44 -4.75 -7.73
N GLU A 79 -9.54 -5.83 -8.52
CA GLU A 79 -8.54 -6.92 -8.49
C GLU A 79 -7.18 -6.50 -9.04
N VAL A 80 -7.15 -5.70 -10.12
CA VAL A 80 -5.90 -5.18 -10.69
C VAL A 80 -5.25 -4.20 -9.72
N ARG A 81 -6.07 -3.33 -9.11
CA ARG A 81 -5.61 -2.42 -8.04
C ARG A 81 -5.08 -3.19 -6.83
N ALA A 82 -5.69 -4.32 -6.48
CA ALA A 82 -5.23 -5.18 -5.40
C ALA A 82 -3.84 -5.75 -5.71
N SER A 83 -3.61 -6.24 -6.93
CA SER A 83 -2.29 -6.71 -7.38
C SER A 83 -1.24 -5.58 -7.35
N PHE A 84 -1.58 -4.36 -7.77
CA PHE A 84 -0.66 -3.21 -7.64
C PHE A 84 -0.38 -2.82 -6.19
N THR A 85 -1.38 -2.91 -5.31
CA THR A 85 -1.21 -2.64 -3.87
C THR A 85 -0.28 -3.66 -3.23
N ARG A 86 -0.43 -4.95 -3.58
CA ARG A 86 0.47 -6.02 -3.16
C ARG A 86 1.89 -5.82 -3.70
N LEU A 87 2.01 -5.39 -4.96
CA LEU A 87 3.30 -5.09 -5.56
C LEU A 87 3.97 -3.89 -4.86
N MET A 88 3.22 -2.83 -4.55
CA MET A 88 3.70 -1.68 -3.79
C MET A 88 4.32 -2.12 -2.45
N LEU A 89 3.61 -3.01 -1.74
CA LEU A 89 4.05 -3.57 -0.47
C LEU A 89 5.43 -4.24 -0.60
N HIS A 90 5.55 -5.23 -1.50
CA HIS A 90 6.76 -6.07 -1.56
C HIS A 90 7.91 -5.46 -2.35
N LEU A 91 7.63 -4.59 -3.32
CA LEU A 91 8.64 -3.99 -4.18
C LEU A 91 9.22 -2.71 -3.58
N HIS A 92 8.39 -1.87 -2.94
CA HIS A 92 8.78 -0.50 -2.57
C HIS A 92 8.70 -0.22 -1.06
N VAL A 93 7.79 -0.85 -0.31
CA VAL A 93 7.59 -0.54 1.12
C VAL A 93 8.42 -1.44 2.04
N VAL A 94 8.38 -2.76 1.85
CA VAL A 94 9.09 -3.74 2.70
C VAL A 94 10.55 -3.81 2.27
N ARG A 95 11.36 -2.86 2.76
CA ARG A 95 12.80 -2.76 2.51
C ARG A 95 13.53 -2.66 3.86
N GLY A 96 14.42 -3.60 4.15
CA GLY A 96 15.19 -3.63 5.39
C GLY A 96 14.39 -4.11 6.61
N SER A 97 14.85 -3.77 7.81
CA SER A 97 14.21 -4.20 9.06
C SER A 97 13.07 -3.25 9.48
N PRO A 98 11.97 -3.78 10.03
CA PRO A 98 10.91 -2.96 10.61
C PRO A 98 11.43 -2.16 11.81
N LEU A 99 10.74 -1.08 12.17
CA LEU A 99 11.11 -0.29 13.34
C LEU A 99 10.79 -1.02 14.63
N SER A 100 11.67 -0.89 15.62
CA SER A 100 11.35 -1.27 16.99
C SER A 100 10.41 -0.25 17.60
N ALA A 101 9.23 -0.71 18.06
CA ALA A 101 8.28 0.13 18.79
C ALA A 101 8.86 0.67 20.11
N ILE A 102 9.80 -0.07 20.72
CA ILE A 102 10.41 0.29 22.00
C ILE A 102 11.89 0.58 21.80
N ARG A 103 12.31 1.79 22.19
CA ARG A 103 13.71 2.17 22.29
C ARG A 103 14.20 1.95 23.72
N HIS A 104 14.90 0.84 23.94
CA HIS A 104 15.42 0.44 25.26
C HIS A 104 16.55 1.35 25.78
N ALA A 105 17.35 1.92 24.88
CA ALA A 105 18.47 2.81 25.24
C ALA A 105 18.24 4.23 24.71
N ARG A 106 18.26 5.20 25.63
CA ARG A 106 18.13 6.64 25.33
C ARG A 106 19.22 7.42 26.05
N LEU A 107 19.70 8.48 25.42
CA LEU A 107 20.58 9.43 26.11
C LEU A 107 19.72 10.33 27.00
N TRP A 108 20.24 10.68 28.18
CA TRP A 108 19.57 11.60 29.09
C TRP A 108 19.27 12.95 28.41
N ALA A 109 20.20 13.42 27.59
CA ALA A 109 20.05 14.67 26.83
C ALA A 109 18.93 14.63 25.75
N ASP A 110 18.51 13.43 25.32
CA ASP A 110 17.46 13.27 24.30
C ASP A 110 16.04 13.29 24.90
N ILE A 111 15.92 13.31 26.24
CA ILE A 111 14.61 13.27 26.92
C ILE A 111 14.10 14.71 27.04
N PRO A 112 13.02 15.09 26.33
CA PRO A 112 12.46 16.42 26.45
C PRO A 112 11.75 16.60 27.81
N ASN A 113 11.69 17.83 28.30
CA ASN A 113 10.98 18.17 29.53
C ASN A 113 9.45 18.07 29.40
N GLU A 114 8.93 18.18 28.16
CA GLU A 114 7.50 18.07 27.84
C GLU A 114 7.34 17.13 26.63
N VAL A 115 6.36 16.23 26.69
CA VAL A 115 6.05 15.28 25.62
C VAL A 115 4.64 15.54 25.12
N LYS A 116 4.50 15.96 23.86
CA LYS A 116 3.21 16.06 23.15
C LYS A 116 3.17 15.08 21.99
N VAL A 117 1.98 14.59 21.66
CA VAL A 117 1.75 13.70 20.50
C VAL A 117 2.35 14.27 19.22
N GLN A 118 2.04 15.53 18.90
CA GLN A 118 2.53 16.22 17.69
C GLN A 118 4.06 16.38 17.65
N SER A 119 4.70 16.42 18.82
CA SER A 119 6.16 16.53 18.95
C SER A 119 6.87 15.18 19.00
N TYR A 120 6.11 14.08 19.11
CA TYR A 120 6.66 12.74 19.22
C TYR A 120 7.21 12.31 17.86
N LYS A 121 8.52 12.43 17.71
CA LYS A 121 9.22 11.91 16.52
C LYS A 121 9.43 10.42 16.70
N THR A 122 8.80 9.62 15.84
CA THR A 122 9.23 8.25 15.58
C THR A 122 10.64 8.34 14.99
N THR A 123 11.64 8.35 15.86
CA THR A 123 13.03 8.37 15.43
C THR A 123 13.27 6.99 14.86
N SER A 124 13.27 6.87 13.52
CA SER A 124 13.92 5.72 12.90
C SER A 124 15.32 5.71 13.48
N VAL A 125 15.64 4.67 14.27
CA VAL A 125 17.03 4.42 14.63
C VAL A 125 17.75 4.44 13.28
N GLU A 126 18.78 5.29 13.16
CA GLU A 126 19.64 5.35 11.97
C GLU A 126 20.38 4.01 11.84
N GLY A 127 19.65 2.92 11.58
CA GLY A 127 20.22 1.68 11.11
C GLY A 127 20.82 2.00 9.75
N TYR A 128 22.03 1.52 9.50
CA TYR A 128 22.76 1.55 8.24
C TYR A 128 21.91 1.90 7.01
N SER A 129 22.07 3.13 6.54
CA SER A 129 21.48 3.64 5.30
C SER A 129 22.09 2.90 4.11
N ASP A 130 21.44 1.82 3.68
CA ASP A 130 21.70 1.26 2.36
C ASP A 130 20.79 1.97 1.34
N GLY A 131 21.40 2.93 0.64
CA GLY A 131 21.16 3.25 -0.77
C GLY A 131 19.80 3.76 -1.30
N GLY A 132 18.67 3.71 -0.59
CA GLY A 132 17.39 4.02 -1.27
C GLY A 132 16.16 4.18 -0.39
N ARG A 133 16.31 4.65 0.85
CA ARG A 133 15.18 4.85 1.76
C ARG A 133 14.33 6.03 1.32
N ALA A 134 13.10 5.79 0.89
CA ALA A 134 12.03 6.78 1.07
C ALA A 134 11.91 7.01 2.57
N ARG A 135 12.40 8.15 3.05
CA ARG A 135 12.30 8.52 4.47
C ARG A 135 10.84 8.86 4.78
N VAL A 136 10.47 8.75 6.05
CA VAL A 136 9.31 9.47 6.60
C VAL A 136 9.48 10.95 6.20
N GLY A 137 8.58 11.47 5.35
CA GLY A 137 8.64 12.82 4.79
C GLY A 137 9.17 12.94 3.35
N ASP A 138 9.50 11.83 2.68
CA ASP A 138 9.64 11.83 1.21
C ASP A 138 8.26 12.00 0.56
N GLN A 139 8.18 12.74 -0.54
CA GLN A 139 6.91 13.03 -1.22
C GLN A 139 6.17 11.74 -1.57
N PHE A 140 6.91 10.73 -2.03
CA PHE A 140 6.38 9.40 -2.31
C PHE A 140 5.73 8.75 -1.08
N ALA A 141 6.40 8.78 0.07
CA ALA A 141 5.86 8.20 1.31
C ALA A 141 4.55 8.89 1.70
N THR A 142 4.51 10.23 1.62
CA THR A 142 3.30 11.01 1.87
C THR A 142 2.17 10.66 0.89
N ASP A 143 2.47 10.52 -0.40
CA ASP A 143 1.46 10.20 -1.41
C ASP A 143 0.87 8.79 -1.22
N VAL A 144 1.69 7.82 -0.82
CA VAL A 144 1.24 6.46 -0.48
C VAL A 144 0.33 6.49 0.75
N LEU A 145 0.73 7.18 1.83
CA LEU A 145 -0.06 7.31 3.05
C LEU A 145 -1.42 7.96 2.75
N ASN A 146 -1.43 9.08 2.02
CA ASN A 146 -2.64 9.77 1.60
C ASN A 146 -3.56 8.87 0.76
N THR A 147 -3.00 8.04 -0.13
CA THR A 147 -3.77 7.11 -0.96
C THR A 147 -4.46 6.04 -0.11
N VAL A 148 -3.73 5.46 0.85
CA VAL A 148 -4.27 4.46 1.77
C VAL A 148 -5.33 5.08 2.67
N GLU A 149 -5.06 6.23 3.26
CA GLU A 149 -6.02 6.94 4.13
C GLU A 149 -7.28 7.36 3.37
N SER A 150 -7.15 7.94 2.18
CA SER A 150 -8.29 8.33 1.34
C SER A 150 -9.15 7.11 0.98
N TYR A 151 -8.53 5.95 0.73
CA TYR A 151 -9.26 4.72 0.48
C TYR A 151 -10.02 4.25 1.73
N LEU A 152 -9.35 4.18 2.89
CA LEU A 152 -9.96 3.73 4.14
C LEU A 152 -11.09 4.69 4.60
N ASP A 153 -10.91 5.99 4.43
CA ASP A 153 -11.95 6.99 4.71
C ASP A 153 -13.13 6.89 3.73
N SER A 154 -12.88 6.59 2.45
CA SER A 154 -13.96 6.38 1.48
C SER A 154 -14.87 5.19 1.85
N LEU A 155 -14.30 4.13 2.44
CA LEU A 155 -15.07 2.97 2.91
C LEU A 155 -16.02 3.32 4.07
N ARG A 156 -15.60 4.23 4.95
CA ARG A 156 -16.42 4.75 6.03
C ARG A 156 -17.66 5.47 5.49
N HIS A 157 -17.47 6.29 4.45
CA HIS A 157 -18.55 7.07 3.85
C HIS A 157 -19.51 6.21 3.00
N SER A 158 -19.02 5.14 2.37
CA SER A 158 -19.86 4.27 1.53
C SER A 158 -20.76 3.33 2.34
N HIS A 159 -20.41 3.02 3.59
CA HIS A 159 -21.16 2.12 4.47
C HIS A 159 -21.45 2.72 5.86
N PRO A 160 -22.29 3.77 5.94
CA PRO A 160 -22.52 4.49 7.20
C PRO A 160 -23.35 3.72 8.24
N SER A 161 -23.93 2.56 7.92
CA SER A 161 -24.81 1.82 8.86
C SER A 161 -24.79 0.31 8.67
N GLY A 162 -23.77 -0.24 8.00
CA GLY A 162 -23.67 -1.67 7.73
C GLY A 162 -22.21 -2.13 7.65
N PRO A 163 -21.97 -3.45 7.69
CA PRO A 163 -20.61 -3.98 7.64
C PRO A 163 -19.91 -3.54 6.35
N VAL A 164 -18.69 -3.02 6.47
CA VAL A 164 -17.89 -2.60 5.31
C VAL A 164 -17.56 -3.79 4.41
N LEU A 165 -17.24 -4.94 5.01
CA LEU A 165 -16.98 -6.18 4.28
C LEU A 165 -18.27 -6.95 4.06
N GLN A 166 -18.64 -7.14 2.80
CA GLN A 166 -19.86 -7.84 2.42
C GLN A 166 -19.57 -9.29 1.99
N LYS A 167 -20.55 -10.19 2.14
CA LYS A 167 -20.38 -11.63 1.83
C LYS A 167 -20.83 -12.03 0.42
N ASP A 168 -21.39 -11.08 -0.33
CA ASP A 168 -21.90 -11.29 -1.69
C ASP A 168 -20.76 -11.48 -2.70
N ALA A 169 -21.05 -12.19 -3.80
CA ALA A 169 -20.07 -12.44 -4.84
C ALA A 169 -19.59 -11.15 -5.53
N ALA A 170 -20.42 -10.11 -5.61
CA ALA A 170 -20.06 -8.86 -6.28
C ALA A 170 -19.04 -8.02 -5.49
N SER A 171 -19.03 -8.14 -4.16
CA SER A 171 -18.07 -7.43 -3.30
C SER A 171 -16.72 -8.13 -3.15
N VAL A 172 -16.56 -9.38 -3.61
CA VAL A 172 -15.32 -10.16 -3.43
C VAL A 172 -14.08 -9.41 -3.93
N CYS A 173 -14.17 -8.78 -5.11
CA CYS A 173 -13.06 -8.03 -5.69
C CYS A 173 -12.70 -6.80 -4.85
N THR A 174 -13.70 -6.12 -4.31
CA THR A 174 -13.53 -4.95 -3.44
C THR A 174 -12.97 -5.35 -2.08
N ASN A 175 -13.46 -6.45 -1.48
CA ASN A 175 -12.94 -6.99 -0.23
C ASN A 175 -11.46 -7.37 -0.38
N LYS A 176 -11.08 -7.93 -1.53
CA LYS A 176 -9.69 -8.26 -1.85
C LYS A 176 -8.82 -7.01 -1.91
N LEU A 177 -9.27 -5.94 -2.56
CA LEU A 177 -8.59 -4.65 -2.55
C LEU A 177 -8.47 -4.08 -1.13
N THR A 178 -9.55 -4.13 -0.33
CA THR A 178 -9.53 -3.68 1.06
C THR A 178 -8.51 -4.46 1.89
N HIS A 179 -8.42 -5.79 1.71
CA HIS A 179 -7.43 -6.61 2.38
C HIS A 179 -5.99 -6.19 2.04
N GLU A 180 -5.69 -5.94 0.77
CA GLU A 180 -4.36 -5.48 0.35
C GLU A 180 -4.06 -4.07 0.89
N MET A 181 -5.03 -3.14 0.88
CA MET A 181 -4.88 -1.78 1.42
C MET A 181 -4.62 -1.79 2.92
N VAL A 182 -5.34 -2.60 3.69
CA VAL A 182 -5.12 -2.76 5.15
C VAL A 182 -3.77 -3.42 5.42
N THR A 183 -3.36 -4.40 4.60
CA THR A 183 -2.06 -5.06 4.72
C THR A 183 -0.92 -4.08 4.44
N LEU A 184 -1.07 -3.22 3.43
CA LEU A 184 -0.15 -2.13 3.13
C LEU A 184 -0.08 -1.12 4.29
N ALA A 185 -1.23 -0.69 4.84
CA ALA A 185 -1.28 0.22 5.99
C ALA A 185 -0.53 -0.37 7.20
N LYS A 186 -0.72 -1.65 7.49
CA LYS A 186 -0.02 -2.35 8.56
C LYS A 186 1.50 -2.33 8.36
N ALA A 187 1.97 -2.61 7.13
CA ALA A 187 3.39 -2.57 6.84
C ALA A 187 3.95 -1.15 6.96
N LEU A 188 3.26 -0.15 6.42
CA LEU A 188 3.64 1.26 6.55
C LEU A 188 3.78 1.67 8.03
N ALA A 189 2.88 1.20 8.91
CA ALA A 189 3.01 1.41 10.35
C ALA A 189 4.22 0.69 10.97
N GLN A 190 4.47 -0.57 10.59
CA GLN A 190 5.61 -1.36 11.09
C GLN A 190 6.98 -0.79 10.67
N PHE A 191 7.05 -0.21 9.47
CA PHE A 191 8.25 0.46 8.96
C PHE A 191 8.31 1.94 9.36
N GLY A 192 7.31 2.44 10.10
CA GLY A 192 7.28 3.76 10.70
C GLY A 192 7.06 4.91 9.74
N TYR A 193 6.37 4.68 8.63
CA TYR A 193 5.96 5.73 7.70
C TYR A 193 4.94 6.68 8.33
N TYR A 194 4.07 6.18 9.20
CA TYR A 194 3.09 6.98 9.94
C TYR A 194 3.73 7.72 11.11
N THR A 195 3.32 8.98 11.31
CA THR A 195 3.56 9.67 12.58
C THR A 195 2.64 9.10 13.67
N PHE A 196 2.90 9.44 14.94
CA PHE A 196 2.04 8.96 16.01
C PHE A 196 0.60 9.49 15.88
N ASP A 197 0.42 10.71 15.37
CA ASP A 197 -0.89 11.30 15.13
C ASP A 197 -1.64 10.53 14.05
N ASP A 198 -0.98 10.28 12.91
CA ASP A 198 -1.57 9.52 11.80
C ASP A 198 -1.95 8.08 12.21
N LEU A 199 -1.20 7.45 13.12
CA LEU A 199 -1.54 6.13 13.67
C LEU A 199 -2.87 6.14 14.45
N LEU A 200 -3.20 7.25 15.13
CA LEU A 200 -4.49 7.38 15.81
C LEU A 200 -5.62 7.43 14.79
N THR A 201 -5.49 8.26 13.76
CA THR A 201 -6.46 8.35 12.65
C THR A 201 -6.60 7.03 11.91
N LEU A 202 -5.49 6.34 11.62
CA LEU A 202 -5.51 5.00 11.03
C LEU A 202 -6.29 4.01 11.90
N THR A 203 -6.10 4.05 13.22
CA THR A 203 -6.79 3.16 14.15
C THR A 203 -8.30 3.41 14.14
N GLU A 204 -8.73 4.68 14.14
CA GLU A 204 -10.15 5.04 14.01
C GLU A 204 -10.75 4.50 12.70
N ASN A 205 -10.05 4.66 11.58
CA ASN A 205 -10.50 4.15 10.28
C ASN A 205 -10.59 2.61 10.26
N LEU A 206 -9.62 1.91 10.84
CA LEU A 206 -9.63 0.44 10.91
C LEU A 206 -10.74 -0.07 11.85
N LEU A 207 -11.00 0.61 12.97
CA LEU A 207 -12.10 0.27 13.86
C LEU A 207 -13.45 0.37 13.15
N ASN A 208 -13.66 1.42 12.34
CA ASN A 208 -14.89 1.57 11.56
C ASN A 208 -15.10 0.45 10.53
N ILE A 209 -14.01 -0.13 9.98
CA ILE A 209 -14.10 -1.26 9.06
C ILE A 209 -14.51 -2.55 9.77
N VAL A 210 -14.05 -2.73 11.01
CA VAL A 210 -14.31 -3.93 11.83
C VAL A 210 -15.63 -3.81 12.60
N ASP A 211 -16.11 -2.58 12.86
CA ASP A 211 -17.35 -2.37 13.59
C ASP A 211 -18.53 -2.93 12.80
N THR A 212 -19.12 -3.99 13.36
CA THR A 212 -20.31 -4.65 12.81
C THR A 212 -21.55 -4.30 13.62
N SER A 213 -21.42 -3.43 14.62
CA SER A 213 -22.56 -3.01 15.42
C SER A 213 -23.45 -2.07 14.59
N PRO A 214 -24.77 -2.27 14.59
CA PRO A 214 -25.66 -1.28 14.02
C PRO A 214 -25.49 0.00 14.85
N HIS A 215 -25.21 1.13 14.19
CA HIS A 215 -25.34 2.44 14.83
C HIS A 215 -26.79 2.60 15.28
N SER A 216 -27.09 2.19 16.51
CA SER A 216 -28.31 2.61 17.19
C SER A 216 -28.19 4.12 17.33
N ALA A 217 -28.99 4.85 16.57
CA ALA A 217 -29.20 6.26 16.82
C ALA A 217 -29.59 6.38 18.30
N GLN A 218 -28.71 6.94 19.11
CA GLN A 218 -29.05 7.34 20.47
C GLN A 218 -30.12 8.42 20.34
N THR A 219 -31.38 8.03 20.45
CA THR A 219 -32.52 8.91 20.75
C THR A 219 -32.37 9.51 22.14
#